data_AF-A0A4Y2H041-F1
#
_entry.id   AF-A0A4Y2H041-F1
#
_cell.length_a   1.000
_cell.length_b   1.000
_cell.length_c   1.000
_cell.angle_alpha   90.00
_cell.angle_beta   90.00
_cell.angle_gamma   90.00
#
_symmetry.space_group_name_H-M   'P 1'
#
loop_
_entity.id
_entity.type
_entity.pdbx_description
1 polymer ?
#
loop_
_entity_poly.entity_id
_entity_poly.type
_entity_poly.pdbx_seq_one_letter_code
_entity_poly.pdbx_strand_id
1 'polypeptide(L)'
;MKPISMSTEYIDTQNCRIWETENSFGHQPVPLHSEEVTVWCGFTASFIVGLFFFKEIVPAGPVTYTVNGVRYESLLCNHVIPVLQQRACVGNRIFMEDSALPYIENSV
;
A
#
# COMPACT_ATOMS: atom_id res chain seq x y z
N MET A 1 -1.93 18.01 -48.69
CA MET A 1 -1.38 16.69 -48.35
C MET A 1 -0.09 16.92 -47.56
N LYS A 2 -0.06 16.54 -46.28
CA LYS A 2 1.12 16.54 -45.39
C LYS A 2 1.06 15.23 -44.59
N PRO A 3 2.14 14.45 -44.44
CA PRO A 3 2.09 13.21 -43.69
C PRO A 3 2.18 13.52 -42.18
N ILE A 4 1.35 12.85 -41.39
CA ILE A 4 1.47 12.85 -39.93
C ILE A 4 2.45 11.73 -39.58
N SER A 5 3.51 12.09 -38.84
CA SER A 5 4.53 11.17 -38.35
C SER A 5 3.92 10.16 -37.39
N MET A 6 4.25 8.87 -37.57
CA MET A 6 3.99 7.84 -36.57
C MET A 6 4.92 8.05 -35.37
N SER A 7 4.36 8.17 -34.17
CA SER A 7 5.11 8.04 -32.92
C SER A 7 4.75 6.69 -32.29
N THR A 8 5.81 5.95 -31.97
CA THR A 8 5.86 4.57 -31.48
C THR A 8 4.96 4.32 -30.25
N GLU A 9 4.46 3.08 -30.17
CA GLU A 9 3.40 2.56 -29.30
C GLU A 9 3.59 2.73 -27.78
N TYR A 10 2.49 3.02 -27.09
CA TYR A 10 2.23 2.56 -25.72
C TYR A 10 0.81 1.97 -25.70
N ILE A 11 0.71 0.65 -25.83
CA ILE A 11 -0.57 -0.07 -25.71
C ILE A 11 -0.82 -0.26 -24.22
N ASP A 12 -1.74 0.54 -23.68
CA ASP A 12 -2.30 0.32 -22.35
C ASP A 12 -3.21 -0.92 -22.39
N THR A 13 -2.69 -2.04 -21.87
CA THR A 13 -3.38 -3.34 -21.80
C THR A 13 -4.70 -3.32 -21.03
N GLN A 14 -5.05 -2.22 -20.34
CA GLN A 14 -6.33 -2.06 -19.66
C GLN A 14 -7.44 -1.44 -20.53
N ASN A 15 -7.11 -0.87 -21.69
CA ASN A 15 -8.09 -0.24 -22.58
C ASN A 15 -8.55 -1.19 -23.70
N CYS A 16 -9.33 -2.21 -23.36
CA CYS A 16 -10.10 -2.96 -24.36
C CYS A 16 -11.31 -2.13 -24.81
N ARG A 17 -11.18 -1.40 -25.92
CA ARG A 17 -12.27 -0.60 -26.49
C ARG A 17 -13.05 -1.41 -27.53
N ILE A 18 -14.23 -1.90 -27.14
CA ILE A 18 -15.18 -2.60 -28.02
C ILE A 18 -16.14 -1.55 -28.60
N TRP A 19 -16.33 -1.56 -29.92
CA TRP A 19 -17.28 -0.68 -30.61
C TRP A 19 -18.55 -1.47 -30.98
N GLU A 20 -19.68 -1.15 -30.34
CA GLU A 20 -21.02 -1.62 -30.73
C GLU A 20 -21.96 -0.43 -30.94
N THR A 21 -22.99 -0.60 -31.78
CA THR A 21 -23.93 0.48 -32.17
C THR A 21 -25.05 0.70 -31.13
N GLU A 22 -25.36 -0.30 -30.30
CA GLU A 22 -26.28 -0.20 -29.16
C GLU A 22 -25.67 -0.85 -27.92
N ASN A 23 -25.70 -0.15 -26.79
CA ASN A 23 -25.13 -0.61 -25.52
C ASN A 23 -26.03 -1.69 -24.89
N SER A 24 -25.76 -2.96 -25.19
CA SER A 24 -26.67 -4.07 -24.86
C SER A 24 -26.47 -4.70 -23.47
N PHE A 25 -25.51 -4.23 -22.67
CA PHE A 25 -25.28 -4.76 -21.32
C PHE A 25 -25.06 -3.62 -20.33
N GLY A 26 -25.83 -3.63 -19.24
CA GLY A 26 -25.59 -2.75 -18.11
C GLY A 26 -24.15 -2.92 -17.64
N HIS A 27 -23.30 -1.93 -17.90
CA HIS A 27 -21.92 -1.93 -17.43
C HIS A 27 -21.96 -1.92 -15.91
N GLN A 28 -21.81 -3.09 -15.29
CA GLN A 28 -21.44 -3.18 -13.89
C GLN A 28 -19.95 -2.83 -13.83
N PRO A 29 -19.55 -1.73 -13.17
CA PRO A 29 -18.15 -1.45 -12.94
C PRO A 29 -17.57 -2.56 -12.07
N VAL A 30 -16.74 -3.42 -12.66
CA VAL A 30 -15.96 -4.42 -11.94
C VAL A 30 -14.73 -3.71 -11.40
N PRO A 31 -14.40 -3.82 -10.10
CA PRO A 31 -13.17 -3.28 -9.55
C PRO A 31 -11.96 -3.81 -10.34
N LEU A 32 -11.12 -2.91 -10.84
CA LEU A 32 -9.95 -3.26 -11.65
C LEU A 32 -8.85 -3.98 -10.85
N HIS A 33 -8.91 -3.92 -9.51
CA HIS A 33 -7.93 -4.50 -8.61
C HIS A 33 -8.60 -5.46 -7.62
N SER A 34 -7.86 -6.50 -7.24
CA SER A 34 -8.23 -7.33 -6.09
C SER A 34 -8.11 -6.53 -4.80
N GLU A 35 -8.76 -6.99 -3.73
CA GLU A 35 -8.56 -6.41 -2.40
C GLU A 35 -7.07 -6.44 -2.04
N GLU A 36 -6.44 -5.28 -1.95
CA GLU A 36 -5.05 -5.14 -1.52
C GLU A 36 -5.01 -5.01 0.00
N VAL A 37 -4.00 -5.60 0.64
CA VAL A 37 -3.75 -5.46 2.08
C VAL A 37 -2.37 -4.90 2.31
N THR A 38 -2.29 -3.78 3.02
CA THR A 38 -1.02 -3.17 3.41
C THR A 38 -0.50 -3.81 4.67
N VAL A 39 0.76 -4.25 4.64
CA VAL A 39 1.45 -4.87 5.77
C VAL A 39 2.76 -4.13 6.05
N TRP A 40 3.04 -3.88 7.33
CA TRP A 40 4.38 -3.54 7.79
C TRP A 40 5.06 -4.78 8.35
N CYS A 41 6.32 -4.99 8.00
CA CYS A 41 7.15 -6.07 8.53
C CYS A 41 8.42 -5.49 9.13
N GLY A 42 8.68 -5.83 10.39
CA GLY A 42 9.91 -5.47 11.08
C GLY A 42 10.70 -6.73 11.41
N PHE A 43 11.97 -6.74 11.09
CA PHE A 43 12.87 -7.83 11.48
C PHE A 43 14.26 -7.29 11.78
N THR A 44 15.04 -8.16 12.39
CA THR A 44 16.41 -7.89 12.80
C THR A 44 17.26 -9.11 12.43
N ALA A 45 18.59 -9.00 12.51
CA ALA A 45 19.47 -10.14 12.24
C ALA A 45 19.17 -11.37 13.12
N SER A 46 18.56 -11.19 14.30
CA SER A 46 18.33 -12.26 15.28
C SER A 46 16.89 -12.75 15.35
N PHE A 47 15.90 -11.93 14.94
CA PHE A 47 14.48 -12.30 15.04
C PHE A 47 13.56 -11.35 14.25
N ILE A 48 12.35 -11.83 13.97
CA ILE A 48 11.23 -11.07 13.43
C ILE A 48 10.53 -10.31 14.57
N VAL A 49 10.39 -8.99 14.43
CA VAL A 49 9.68 -8.10 15.36
C VAL A 49 8.18 -8.31 15.21
N GLY A 50 7.67 -8.33 13.97
CA GLY A 50 6.26 -8.63 13.71
C GLY A 50 5.82 -8.29 12.30
N LEU A 51 4.63 -8.79 11.97
CA LEU A 51 3.84 -8.42 10.80
C LEU A 51 2.59 -7.68 11.30
N PHE A 52 2.39 -6.45 10.85
CA PHE A 52 1.26 -5.64 11.23
C PHE A 52 0.42 -5.29 10.01
N PHE A 53 -0.86 -5.63 10.08
CA PHE A 53 -1.80 -5.44 8.98
C PHE A 53 -2.57 -4.13 9.18
N PHE A 54 -2.55 -3.27 8.18
CA PHE A 54 -3.36 -2.06 8.18
C PHE A 54 -4.74 -2.35 7.59
N LYS A 55 -5.62 -2.95 8.38
CA LYS A 55 -7.01 -3.24 7.99
C LYS A 55 -7.99 -3.02 9.13
N GLU A 56 -9.21 -2.61 8.78
CA GLU A 56 -10.38 -2.63 9.66
C GLU A 56 -11.29 -3.78 9.28
N ILE A 57 -11.96 -4.38 10.25
CA ILE A 57 -13.06 -5.30 9.97
C ILE A 57 -14.34 -4.51 10.13
N VAL A 58 -15.01 -4.18 9.02
CA VAL A 58 -16.33 -3.55 9.01
C VAL A 58 -17.39 -4.60 8.61
N PRO A 59 -18.69 -4.34 8.85
CA PRO A 59 -19.75 -5.30 8.49
C PRO A 59 -19.77 -5.71 7.02
N ALA A 60 -19.23 -4.87 6.13
CA ALA A 60 -19.13 -5.12 4.70
C ALA A 60 -17.89 -5.96 4.29
N GLY A 61 -16.96 -6.23 5.21
CA GLY A 61 -15.70 -6.93 4.92
C GLY A 61 -14.46 -6.22 5.47
N PRO A 62 -13.25 -6.77 5.26
CA PRO A 62 -12.02 -6.10 5.63
C PRO A 62 -11.73 -4.92 4.71
N VAL A 63 -11.48 -3.75 5.28
CA VAL A 63 -11.07 -2.54 4.54
C VAL A 63 -9.63 -2.22 4.87
N THR A 64 -8.79 -2.15 3.84
CA THR A 64 -7.38 -1.79 3.99
C THR A 64 -7.21 -0.29 4.12
N TYR A 65 -6.31 0.10 5.02
CA TYR A 65 -5.97 1.51 5.22
C TYR A 65 -4.70 1.91 4.49
N THR A 66 -4.71 3.14 3.98
CA THR A 66 -3.49 3.84 3.59
C THR A 66 -2.65 4.16 4.83
N VAL A 67 -1.37 3.78 4.80
CA VAL A 67 -0.41 4.15 5.85
C VAL A 67 -0.17 5.66 5.79
N ASN A 68 -0.35 6.34 6.91
CA ASN A 68 -0.04 7.76 7.09
C ASN A 68 0.83 7.93 8.35
N GLY A 69 1.38 9.12 8.56
CA GLY A 69 2.30 9.40 9.67
C GLY A 69 1.73 9.00 11.04
N VAL A 70 0.47 9.38 11.33
CA VAL A 70 -0.18 9.08 12.62
C VAL A 70 -0.35 7.57 12.85
N ARG A 71 -0.80 6.82 11.84
CA ARG A 71 -0.95 5.36 11.96
C ARG A 71 0.40 4.67 12.06
N TYR A 72 1.41 5.21 11.38
CA TYR A 72 2.76 4.72 11.44
C TYR A 72 3.41 4.96 12.81
N GLU A 73 3.29 6.16 13.37
CA GLU A 73 3.72 6.49 14.72
C GLU A 73 3.04 5.59 15.76
N SER A 74 1.72 5.43 15.66
CA SER A 74 0.96 4.54 16.55
C SER A 74 1.44 3.09 16.47
N LEU A 75 1.77 2.61 15.27
CA LEU A 75 2.37 1.29 15.08
C LEU A 75 3.70 1.18 15.83
N LEU A 76 4.59 2.16 15.65
CA LEU A 76 5.92 2.17 16.28
C LEU A 76 5.82 2.20 17.81
N CYS A 77 5.06 3.15 18.35
CA CYS A 77 4.94 3.39 19.78
C CYS A 77 4.21 2.26 20.51
N ASN A 78 3.11 1.76 19.95
CA ASN A 78 2.25 0.82 20.66
C ASN A 78 2.61 -0.65 20.42
N HIS A 79 3.36 -0.95 19.35
CA HIS A 79 3.64 -2.35 19.00
C HIS A 79 5.14 -2.63 18.82
N VAL A 80 5.84 -1.87 17.96
CA VAL A 80 7.24 -2.18 17.61
C VAL A 80 8.17 -1.96 18.80
N ILE A 81 8.14 -0.78 19.41
CA ILE A 81 9.02 -0.44 20.54
C ILE A 81 8.79 -1.39 21.72
N PRO A 82 7.55 -1.70 22.14
CA PRO A 82 7.30 -2.66 23.20
C PRO A 82 7.88 -4.06 22.92
N VAL A 83 7.76 -4.57 21.70
CA VAL A 83 8.35 -5.87 21.34
C VAL A 83 9.87 -5.84 21.42
N LEU A 84 10.49 -4.74 20.99
CA LEU A 84 11.93 -4.55 21.09
C LEU A 84 12.38 -4.46 22.56
N GLN A 85 11.63 -3.75 23.41
CA GLN A 85 11.89 -3.63 24.85
C GLN A 85 11.82 -4.99 25.55
N GLN A 86 10.77 -5.76 25.27
CA GLN A 86 10.57 -7.09 25.85
C GLN A 86 11.74 -8.03 25.54
N ARG A 87 12.35 -7.90 24.36
CA ARG A 87 13.48 -8.73 23.94
C ARG A 87 14.84 -8.14 24.36
N ALA A 88 14.85 -7.12 25.23
CA ALA A 88 16.04 -6.39 25.67
C ALA A 88 16.87 -5.82 24.50
N CYS A 89 16.20 -5.47 23.39
CA CYS A 89 16.82 -5.06 22.14
C CYS A 89 16.69 -3.55 21.87
N VAL A 90 16.70 -2.72 22.91
CA VAL A 90 16.50 -1.25 22.82
C VAL A 90 17.79 -0.48 23.12
N GLY A 91 18.95 -1.09 22.84
CA GLY A 91 20.23 -0.39 22.76
C GLY A 91 20.36 0.41 21.46
N ASN A 92 21.57 0.92 21.16
CA ASN A 92 21.89 1.57 19.89
C ASN A 92 21.70 0.60 18.70
N ARG A 93 20.50 0.60 18.12
CA ARG A 93 20.18 -0.14 16.90
C ARG A 93 19.82 0.86 15.81
N ILE A 94 20.32 0.60 14.62
CA ILE A 94 20.02 1.40 13.43
C ILE A 94 18.66 0.92 12.92
N PHE A 95 17.69 1.83 12.88
CA PHE A 95 16.43 1.60 12.19
C PHE A 95 16.63 1.94 10.71
N MET A 96 16.30 0.99 9.84
CA MET A 96 16.40 1.15 8.39
C MET A 96 15.02 0.94 7.78
N GLU A 97 14.59 1.92 7.01
CA GLU A 97 13.32 1.93 6.29
C GLU A 97 13.56 2.44 4.86
N ASP A 98 12.55 2.31 4.00
CA ASP A 98 12.57 2.97 2.70
C ASP A 98 12.32 4.49 2.85
N SER A 99 12.47 5.23 1.76
CA SER A 99 12.33 6.70 1.77
C SER A 99 10.91 7.18 1.48
N ALA A 100 9.85 6.41 1.79
CA ALA A 100 8.50 6.86 1.46
C ALA A 100 8.02 8.02 2.35
N LEU A 101 7.11 8.81 1.78
CA LEU A 101 6.60 10.06 2.33
C LEU A 101 6.01 9.99 3.75
N PRO A 102 5.22 8.97 4.16
CA PRO A 102 4.62 8.93 5.50
C PRO A 102 5.63 8.75 6.65
N TYR A 103 6.91 8.45 6.34
CA TYR A 103 7.97 8.23 7.32
C TYR A 103 8.75 9.50 7.68
N ILE A 104 8.47 10.62 7.00
CA ILE A 104 9.13 11.93 7.16
C ILE A 104 8.07 13.03 7.40
N GLU A 105 7.05 12.73 8.20
CA GLU A 105 6.12 13.76 8.68
C GLU A 105 6.52 14.18 10.10
N ASN A 106 6.86 15.47 10.27
CA ASN A 106 6.95 16.04 11.61
C ASN A 106 5.53 16.07 12.17
N SER A 107 5.32 15.47 13.35
CA SER A 107 4.06 15.61 14.07
C SER A 107 3.77 17.11 14.29
N VAL A 108 2.57 17.57 13.90
CA VAL A 108 2.11 18.97 14.04
C VAL A 108 1.68 19.25 15.47
#